data_AF-A0A4Y2PPQ2-F1
#
_entry.id   AF-A0A4Y2PPQ2-F1
#
_cell.length_a   1.000
_cell.length_b   1.000
_cell.length_c   1.000
_cell.angle_alpha   90.00
_cell.angle_beta   90.00
_cell.angle_gamma   90.00
#
_symmetry.space_group_name_H-M   'P 1'
#
loop_
_entity.id
_entity.type
_entity.pdbx_description
1 polymer ?
#
loop_
_entity_poly.entity_id
_entity_poly.type
_entity_poly.pdbx_seq_one_letter_code
_entity_poly.pdbx_strand_id
1 'polypeptide(L)'
;MALEVLAKLLYATLLSFVRGKGDIVLPFATTSIAATLLKDGRTVHSVFKLPVPLLDTTVLSMRPTCPGAYKLRQEVLIIIDEITMLAKDDLRCIDSLLRDLMNNDKPFGGKVIIIGGDFRQTLPIVPRGTRADVIESCIKSSPLWSKFTQLSLTGNIRCAGQTEHNICLLNIGSRNLPEISGLPCDSIEIPQQMVVEENLIEAIYSENLNDMEVQQLAKHVILSPTNKNTLEMNRSIIAKLQGCSFAKKIVSFTSPIR
;
A
#
# COMPACT_ATOMS: atom_id res chain seq x y z
N MET A 1 0.91 1.19 11.34
CA MET A 1 1.37 2.47 10.73
C MET A 1 2.81 2.88 11.09
N ALA A 2 3.31 2.59 12.30
CA ALA A 2 4.60 3.12 12.76
C ALA A 2 5.83 2.19 12.56
N LEU A 3 5.58 0.92 12.22
CA LEU A 3 6.60 -0.09 11.87
C LEU A 3 7.04 -0.03 10.39
N GLU A 4 6.32 0.73 9.58
CA GLU A 4 6.45 0.72 8.12
C GLU A 4 7.79 1.33 7.67
N VAL A 5 8.28 2.37 8.35
CA VAL A 5 9.58 3.00 8.04
C VAL A 5 10.73 2.01 8.23
N LEU A 6 10.69 1.23 9.31
CA LEU A 6 11.69 0.20 9.58
C LEU A 6 11.62 -0.92 8.53
N ALA A 7 10.41 -1.31 8.11
CA ALA A 7 10.21 -2.27 7.04
C ALA A 7 10.80 -1.77 5.71
N LYS A 8 10.54 -0.51 5.32
CA LYS A 8 11.14 0.06 4.09
C LYS A 8 12.67 0.11 4.16
N LEU A 9 13.24 0.47 5.32
CA LEU A 9 14.70 0.43 5.52
C LEU A 9 15.24 -0.99 5.35
N LEU A 10 14.59 -1.98 5.97
CA LEU A 10 14.95 -3.39 5.82
C LEU A 10 14.91 -3.83 4.36
N TYR A 11 13.85 -3.49 3.62
CA TYR A 11 13.77 -3.80 2.19
C TYR A 11 14.88 -3.12 1.40
N ALA A 12 15.17 -1.85 1.66
CA ALA A 12 16.27 -1.14 1.01
C ALA A 12 17.63 -1.80 1.26
N THR A 13 17.87 -2.25 2.50
CA THR A 13 19.09 -2.99 2.87
C THR A 13 19.19 -4.32 2.15
N LEU A 14 18.11 -5.13 2.16
CA LEU A 14 18.08 -6.43 1.47
C LEU A 14 18.27 -6.26 -0.04
N LEU A 15 17.58 -5.30 -0.65
CA LEU A 15 17.71 -4.98 -2.07
C LEU A 15 19.16 -4.65 -2.41
N SER A 16 19.80 -3.79 -1.61
CA SER A 16 21.18 -3.36 -1.84
C SER A 16 22.18 -4.50 -1.64
N PHE A 17 21.97 -5.34 -0.62
CA PHE A 17 22.82 -6.50 -0.33
C PHE A 17 22.78 -7.54 -1.46
N VAL A 18 21.59 -7.92 -1.91
CA VAL A 18 21.42 -8.92 -2.99
C VAL A 18 22.00 -8.38 -4.31
N ARG A 19 21.68 -7.12 -4.66
CA ARG A 19 22.24 -6.50 -5.87
C ARG A 19 23.76 -6.33 -5.81
N GLY A 20 24.31 -6.08 -4.62
CA GLY A 20 25.75 -6.01 -4.40
C GLY A 20 26.50 -7.31 -4.70
N LYS A 21 25.80 -8.46 -4.68
CA LYS A 21 26.34 -9.76 -5.09
C LYS A 21 26.20 -10.05 -6.59
N GLY A 22 25.58 -9.14 -7.35
CA GLY A 22 25.27 -9.33 -8.77
C GLY A 22 23.96 -10.04 -9.05
N ASP A 23 23.20 -10.42 -8.01
CA ASP A 23 21.93 -11.11 -8.15
C ASP A 23 20.76 -10.15 -8.43
N ILE A 24 19.70 -10.68 -9.05
CA ILE A 24 18.50 -9.92 -9.40
C ILE A 24 17.46 -10.03 -8.29
N VAL A 25 16.93 -8.89 -7.85
CA VAL A 25 15.84 -8.79 -6.88
C VAL A 25 14.77 -7.84 -7.40
N LEU A 26 13.51 -8.24 -7.25
CA LEU A 26 12.36 -7.50 -7.76
C LEU A 26 11.49 -6.99 -6.60
N PRO A 27 11.55 -5.67 -6.30
CA PRO A 27 10.64 -5.05 -5.35
C PRO A 27 9.31 -4.71 -6.03
N PHE A 28 8.23 -5.20 -5.46
CA PHE A 28 6.86 -4.86 -5.83
C PHE A 28 6.12 -4.24 -4.65
N ALA A 29 5.01 -3.57 -4.92
CA ALA A 29 4.04 -3.17 -3.90
C ALA A 29 2.62 -3.23 -4.46
N THR A 30 1.60 -3.24 -3.60
CA THR A 30 0.19 -3.27 -4.04
C THR A 30 -0.28 -1.92 -4.58
N THR A 31 0.23 -0.80 -4.04
CA THR A 31 -0.09 0.56 -4.50
C THR A 31 1.07 1.21 -5.25
N SER A 32 0.76 2.16 -6.14
CA SER A 32 1.76 2.91 -6.89
C SER A 32 2.64 3.76 -5.98
N ILE A 33 2.06 4.40 -4.97
CA ILE A 33 2.80 5.23 -4.01
C ILE A 33 3.79 4.39 -3.22
N ALA A 34 3.38 3.24 -2.69
CA ALA A 34 4.30 2.34 -1.99
C ALA A 34 5.42 1.83 -2.91
N ALA A 35 5.09 1.51 -4.18
CA ALA A 35 6.09 1.09 -5.15
C ALA A 35 7.16 2.17 -5.39
N THR A 36 6.79 3.46 -5.43
CA THR A 36 7.77 4.56 -5.62
C THR A 36 8.77 4.71 -4.47
N LEU A 37 8.45 4.21 -3.27
CA LEU A 37 9.36 4.23 -2.12
C LEU A 37 10.43 3.13 -2.20
N LEU A 38 10.26 2.13 -3.08
CA LEU A 38 11.21 1.06 -3.31
C LEU A 38 12.06 1.37 -4.53
N LYS A 39 13.38 1.16 -4.45
CA LYS A 39 14.29 1.38 -5.58
C LYS A 39 13.97 0.40 -6.72
N ASP A 40 13.60 0.95 -7.89
CA ASP A 40 13.07 0.21 -9.05
C ASP A 40 11.74 -0.50 -8.79
N GLY A 41 10.99 -0.04 -7.78
CA GLY A 41 9.72 -0.62 -7.37
C GLY A 41 8.64 -0.49 -8.45
N ARG A 42 7.79 -1.51 -8.54
CA ARG A 42 6.62 -1.53 -9.44
C ARG A 42 5.40 -2.08 -8.73
N THR A 43 4.22 -1.71 -9.21
CA THR A 43 2.99 -2.31 -8.68
C THR A 43 2.87 -3.77 -9.09
N VAL A 44 2.41 -4.65 -8.18
CA VAL A 44 2.11 -6.07 -8.48
C VAL A 44 1.20 -6.17 -9.71
N HIS A 45 0.13 -5.37 -9.75
CA HIS A 45 -0.82 -5.36 -10.85
C HIS A 45 -0.18 -5.12 -12.23
N SER A 46 0.76 -4.18 -12.35
CA SER A 46 1.38 -3.86 -13.64
C SER A 46 2.39 -4.91 -14.11
N VAL A 47 3.06 -5.59 -13.16
CA VAL A 47 4.06 -6.62 -13.48
C VAL A 47 3.39 -7.93 -13.87
N PHE A 48 2.42 -8.36 -13.06
CA PHE A 48 1.71 -9.63 -13.27
C PHE A 48 0.51 -9.50 -14.21
N LYS A 49 0.16 -8.27 -14.62
CA LYS A 49 -0.99 -7.95 -15.47
C LYS A 49 -2.29 -8.54 -14.91
N LEU A 50 -2.48 -8.36 -13.60
CA LEU A 50 -3.66 -8.82 -12.88
C LEU A 50 -4.91 -8.18 -13.49
N PRO A 51 -5.89 -8.97 -13.97
CA PRO A 51 -7.13 -8.43 -14.50
C PRO A 51 -8.00 -7.88 -13.36
N VAL A 52 -8.79 -6.84 -13.65
CA VAL A 52 -9.73 -6.25 -12.69
C VAL A 52 -11.12 -6.25 -13.35
N PRO A 53 -12.09 -7.04 -12.86
CA PRO A 53 -12.05 -7.88 -11.66
C PRO A 53 -11.35 -9.24 -11.87
N LEU A 54 -10.75 -9.78 -10.80
CA LEU A 54 -10.33 -11.18 -10.72
C LEU A 54 -11.53 -12.04 -10.31
N LEU A 55 -11.73 -13.13 -11.03
CA LEU A 55 -12.67 -14.21 -10.70
C LEU A 55 -11.90 -15.40 -10.13
N ASP A 56 -12.56 -16.27 -9.36
CA ASP A 56 -11.94 -17.47 -8.77
C ASP A 56 -11.35 -18.42 -9.82
N THR A 57 -11.89 -18.40 -11.04
CA THR A 57 -11.42 -19.18 -12.20
C THR A 57 -10.29 -18.51 -12.98
N THR A 58 -9.85 -17.32 -12.57
CA THR A 58 -8.82 -16.58 -13.29
C THR A 58 -7.49 -17.32 -13.23
N VAL A 59 -6.86 -17.44 -14.39
CA VAL A 59 -5.51 -17.94 -14.56
C VAL A 59 -4.72 -16.84 -15.25
N LEU A 60 -3.56 -16.50 -14.70
CA LEU A 60 -2.65 -15.57 -15.34
C LEU A 60 -1.81 -16.32 -16.35
N SER A 61 -1.56 -15.69 -17.48
CA SER A 61 -0.60 -16.19 -18.46
C SER A 61 0.37 -15.09 -18.84
N MET A 62 1.65 -15.44 -18.82
CA MET A 62 2.72 -14.57 -19.29
C MET A 62 3.50 -15.33 -20.35
N ARG A 63 3.62 -14.73 -21.54
CA ARG A 63 4.43 -15.31 -22.62
C ARG A 63 5.87 -15.52 -22.13
N PRO A 64 6.43 -16.75 -22.19
CA PRO A 64 7.77 -17.01 -21.66
C PRO A 64 8.85 -16.13 -22.29
N THR A 65 8.69 -15.75 -23.56
CA THR A 65 9.62 -14.92 -24.31
C THR A 65 9.56 -13.43 -23.95
N CYS A 66 8.60 -12.99 -23.13
CA CYS A 66 8.48 -11.57 -22.82
C CYS A 66 9.56 -11.12 -21.79
N PRO A 67 9.99 -9.85 -21.83
CA PRO A 67 11.02 -9.34 -20.91
C PRO A 67 10.67 -9.51 -19.42
N GLY A 68 9.37 -9.45 -19.07
CA GLY A 68 8.90 -9.68 -17.71
C GLY A 68 9.15 -11.11 -17.23
N ALA A 69 8.80 -12.10 -18.06
CA ALA A 69 9.02 -13.52 -17.77
C ALA A 69 10.51 -13.87 -17.70
N TYR A 70 11.37 -13.20 -18.48
CA TYR A 70 12.81 -13.37 -18.36
C TYR A 70 13.32 -12.88 -16.99
N LYS A 71 12.89 -11.69 -16.55
CA LYS A 71 13.27 -11.16 -15.23
C LYS A 71 12.76 -12.02 -14.08
N LEU A 72 11.52 -12.51 -14.17
CA LEU A 72 10.88 -13.44 -13.22
C LEU A 72 11.43 -14.87 -13.26
N ARG A 73 12.36 -15.18 -14.17
CA ARG A 73 13.10 -16.45 -14.14
C ARG A 73 14.48 -16.30 -13.51
N GLN A 74 15.09 -15.12 -13.63
CA GLN A 74 16.48 -14.86 -13.21
C GLN A 74 16.60 -14.28 -11.79
N GLU A 75 15.54 -13.68 -11.27
CA GLU A 75 15.51 -13.16 -9.91
C GLU A 75 15.65 -14.26 -8.86
N VAL A 76 16.39 -13.92 -7.79
CA VAL A 76 16.57 -14.81 -6.63
C VAL A 76 15.59 -14.47 -5.50
N LEU A 77 15.03 -13.26 -5.52
CA LEU A 77 14.16 -12.73 -4.48
C LEU A 77 13.09 -11.79 -5.05
N ILE A 78 11.85 -11.98 -4.59
CA ILE A 78 10.73 -11.05 -4.81
C ILE A 78 10.33 -10.48 -3.45
N ILE A 79 10.20 -9.16 -3.36
CA ILE A 79 9.65 -8.46 -2.20
C ILE A 79 8.29 -7.88 -2.59
N ILE A 80 7.24 -8.09 -1.79
CA ILE A 80 5.93 -7.47 -2.03
C ILE A 80 5.53 -6.60 -0.84
N ASP A 81 5.60 -5.30 -1.10
CA ASP A 81 5.15 -4.16 -0.32
C ASP A 81 3.63 -4.12 -0.07
N GLU A 82 3.14 -3.71 1.11
CA GLU A 82 1.71 -3.48 1.37
C GLU A 82 0.79 -4.67 1.00
N ILE A 83 1.22 -5.89 1.31
CA ILE A 83 0.54 -7.13 0.91
C ILE A 83 -0.89 -7.24 1.43
N THR A 84 -1.25 -6.51 2.48
CA THR A 84 -2.57 -6.56 3.12
C THR A 84 -3.69 -6.07 2.22
N MET A 85 -3.38 -5.25 1.22
CA MET A 85 -4.34 -4.81 0.21
C MET A 85 -4.52 -5.82 -0.94
N LEU A 86 -3.67 -6.84 -1.02
CA LEU A 86 -3.75 -7.89 -2.03
C LEU A 86 -4.77 -8.95 -1.60
N ALA A 87 -5.62 -9.41 -2.52
CA ALA A 87 -6.56 -10.49 -2.21
C ALA A 87 -5.88 -11.86 -2.22
N LYS A 88 -6.48 -12.84 -1.55
CA LYS A 88 -6.00 -14.24 -1.54
C LYS A 88 -5.91 -14.82 -2.96
N ASP A 89 -6.83 -14.44 -3.84
CA ASP A 89 -6.90 -14.96 -5.21
C ASP A 89 -5.82 -14.37 -6.10
N ASP A 90 -5.46 -13.09 -5.90
CA ASP A 90 -4.30 -12.49 -6.56
C ASP A 90 -3.02 -13.27 -6.20
N LEU A 91 -2.85 -13.60 -4.90
CA LEU A 91 -1.70 -14.37 -4.43
C LEU A 91 -1.67 -15.78 -5.02
N ARG A 92 -2.82 -16.45 -5.10
CA ARG A 92 -2.97 -17.76 -5.77
C ARG A 92 -2.59 -17.68 -7.24
N CYS A 93 -3.07 -16.66 -7.94
CA CYS A 93 -2.77 -16.43 -9.36
C CYS A 93 -1.28 -16.17 -9.60
N ILE A 94 -0.63 -15.39 -8.72
CA ILE A 94 0.81 -15.13 -8.77
C ILE A 94 1.60 -16.43 -8.53
N ASP A 95 1.22 -17.22 -7.53
CA ASP A 95 1.84 -18.53 -7.25
C ASP A 95 1.73 -19.47 -8.45
N SER A 96 0.53 -19.64 -9.01
CA SER A 96 0.29 -20.47 -10.21
C SER A 96 1.17 -20.03 -11.38
N LEU A 97 1.21 -18.72 -11.67
CA LEU A 97 2.02 -18.21 -12.77
C LEU A 97 3.51 -18.48 -12.57
N LEU A 98 4.03 -18.31 -11.34
CA LEU A 98 5.43 -18.55 -11.06
C LEU A 98 5.77 -20.05 -11.16
N ARG A 99 4.86 -20.94 -10.75
CA ARG A 99 5.03 -22.39 -10.95
C ARG A 99 5.12 -22.74 -12.44
N ASP A 100 4.22 -22.17 -13.24
CA ASP A 100 4.20 -22.37 -14.69
C ASP A 100 5.45 -21.82 -15.37
N LEU A 101 5.86 -20.60 -15.02
CA LEU A 101 7.06 -19.95 -15.59
C LEU A 101 8.36 -20.67 -15.23
N MET A 102 8.43 -21.23 -14.03
CA MET A 102 9.60 -21.96 -13.54
C MET A 102 9.56 -23.46 -13.87
N ASN A 103 8.44 -23.97 -14.37
CA ASN A 103 8.17 -25.40 -14.53
C ASN A 103 8.48 -26.18 -13.25
N ASN A 104 7.97 -25.70 -12.12
CA ASN A 104 8.28 -26.20 -10.78
C ASN A 104 7.07 -26.09 -9.85
N ASP A 105 6.59 -27.22 -9.34
CA ASP A 105 5.37 -27.30 -8.51
C ASP A 105 5.56 -26.81 -7.06
N LYS A 106 6.79 -26.47 -6.66
CA LYS A 106 7.04 -25.83 -5.36
C LYS A 106 6.31 -24.48 -5.28
N PRO A 107 5.86 -24.05 -4.08
CA PRO A 107 5.28 -22.72 -3.90
C PRO A 107 6.12 -21.63 -4.58
N PHE A 108 5.45 -20.77 -5.32
CA PHE A 108 6.00 -19.68 -6.14
C PHE A 108 7.10 -20.13 -7.11
N GLY A 109 7.00 -21.34 -7.67
CA GLY A 109 8.03 -21.87 -8.57
C GLY A 109 9.37 -22.14 -7.88
N GLY A 110 9.39 -22.22 -6.55
CA GLY A 110 10.62 -22.33 -5.74
C GLY A 110 11.36 -21.01 -5.53
N LYS A 111 10.77 -19.87 -5.89
CA LYS A 111 11.35 -18.54 -5.63
C LYS A 111 11.27 -18.18 -4.15
N VAL A 112 12.23 -17.38 -3.70
CA VAL A 112 12.16 -16.77 -2.36
C VAL A 112 11.24 -15.54 -2.45
N ILE A 113 10.18 -15.55 -1.66
CA ILE A 113 9.21 -14.45 -1.57
C ILE A 113 9.25 -13.87 -0.17
N ILE A 114 9.42 -12.56 -0.06
CA ILE A 114 9.22 -11.79 1.17
C ILE A 114 7.99 -10.91 0.94
N ILE A 115 6.97 -11.10 1.78
CA ILE A 115 5.79 -10.24 1.78
C ILE A 115 5.75 -9.41 3.07
N GLY A 116 5.27 -8.18 2.97
CA GLY A 116 5.21 -7.26 4.08
C GLY A 116 3.98 -6.40 4.08
N GLY A 117 3.49 -6.09 5.29
CA GLY A 117 2.36 -5.22 5.50
C GLY A 117 1.85 -5.31 6.93
N ASP A 118 0.92 -4.44 7.29
CA ASP A 118 0.35 -4.36 8.63
C ASP A 118 -1.16 -4.58 8.54
N PHE A 119 -1.63 -5.77 8.95
CA PHE A 119 -3.04 -6.16 8.83
C PHE A 119 -4.01 -5.33 9.69
N ARG A 120 -3.47 -4.40 10.47
CA ARG A 120 -4.22 -3.40 11.22
C ARG A 120 -4.47 -2.12 10.41
N GLN A 121 -3.89 -2.04 9.21
CA GLN A 121 -4.10 -0.96 8.24
C GLN A 121 -5.18 -1.36 7.23
N THR A 122 -4.98 -1.03 5.95
CA THR A 122 -5.92 -1.29 4.87
C THR A 122 -5.94 -2.77 4.48
N LEU A 123 -7.15 -3.29 4.33
CA LEU A 123 -7.45 -4.63 3.85
C LEU A 123 -7.84 -4.58 2.35
N PRO A 124 -8.01 -5.73 1.67
CA PRO A 124 -8.42 -5.74 0.27
C PRO A 124 -9.81 -5.10 0.10
N ILE A 125 -9.99 -4.40 -1.01
CA ILE A 125 -11.26 -3.76 -1.33
C ILE A 125 -12.18 -4.79 -1.99
N VAL A 126 -13.30 -5.12 -1.33
CA VAL A 126 -14.37 -5.97 -1.87
C VAL A 126 -15.59 -5.11 -2.18
N PRO A 127 -15.83 -4.72 -3.45
CA PRO A 127 -16.94 -3.83 -3.80
C PRO A 127 -18.28 -4.44 -3.38
N ARG A 128 -19.06 -3.71 -2.58
CA ARG A 128 -20.37 -4.15 -2.04
C ARG A 128 -20.26 -5.40 -1.14
N GLY A 129 -19.06 -5.73 -0.65
CA GLY A 129 -18.84 -6.83 0.28
C GLY A 129 -19.16 -6.47 1.72
N THR A 130 -19.50 -7.50 2.50
CA THR A 130 -19.64 -7.46 3.95
C THR A 130 -18.28 -7.55 4.65
N ARG A 131 -18.25 -7.37 5.97
CA ARG A 131 -17.03 -7.58 6.79
C ARG A 131 -16.50 -9.01 6.64
N ALA A 132 -17.40 -9.99 6.52
CA ALA A 132 -17.02 -11.39 6.32
C ALA A 132 -16.31 -11.58 4.98
N ASP A 133 -16.84 -10.99 3.90
CA ASP A 133 -16.25 -11.08 2.56
C ASP A 133 -14.84 -10.46 2.52
N VAL A 134 -14.62 -9.34 3.22
CA VAL A 134 -13.29 -8.72 3.33
C VAL A 134 -12.31 -9.64 4.06
N ILE A 135 -12.72 -10.26 5.17
CA ILE A 135 -11.90 -11.21 5.93
C ILE A 135 -11.58 -12.45 5.07
N GLU A 136 -12.58 -12.97 4.37
CA GLU A 136 -12.41 -14.10 3.46
C GLU A 136 -11.45 -13.76 2.31
N SER A 137 -11.50 -12.54 1.78
CA SER A 137 -10.61 -12.06 0.72
C SER A 137 -9.17 -11.83 1.19
N CYS A 138 -8.91 -11.69 2.50
CA CYS A 138 -7.57 -11.44 3.02
C CYS A 138 -6.61 -12.59 2.71
N ILE A 139 -5.34 -12.28 2.43
CA ILE A 139 -4.32 -13.32 2.18
C ILE A 139 -4.14 -14.31 3.34
N LYS A 140 -4.48 -13.93 4.58
CA LYS A 140 -4.44 -14.83 5.74
C LYS A 140 -5.39 -16.02 5.61
N SER A 141 -6.45 -15.85 4.84
CA SER A 141 -7.44 -16.88 4.50
C SER A 141 -6.99 -17.75 3.32
N SER A 142 -5.84 -17.45 2.70
CA SER A 142 -5.26 -18.25 1.62
C SER A 142 -4.61 -19.53 2.16
N PRO A 143 -4.77 -20.68 1.47
CA PRO A 143 -4.00 -21.89 1.78
C PRO A 143 -2.48 -21.70 1.69
N LEU A 144 -2.02 -20.71 0.91
CA LEU A 144 -0.59 -20.38 0.79
C LEU A 144 -0.04 -19.72 2.06
N TRP A 145 -0.89 -19.12 2.90
CA TRP A 145 -0.45 -18.41 4.10
C TRP A 145 0.32 -19.32 5.06
N SER A 146 -0.09 -20.58 5.21
CA SER A 146 0.57 -21.54 6.08
C SER A 146 1.97 -21.96 5.61
N LYS A 147 2.38 -21.55 4.41
CA LYS A 147 3.72 -21.80 3.86
C LYS A 147 4.72 -20.69 4.19
N PHE A 148 4.26 -19.54 4.68
CA PHE A 148 5.13 -18.43 5.05
C PHE A 148 5.63 -18.57 6.50
N THR A 149 6.91 -18.27 6.70
CA THR A 149 7.48 -18.05 8.03
C THR A 149 7.18 -16.62 8.46
N GLN A 150 6.53 -16.47 9.62
CA GLN A 150 6.14 -15.15 10.12
C GLN A 150 7.27 -14.52 10.94
N LEU A 151 7.63 -13.29 10.59
CA LEU A 151 8.56 -12.44 11.33
C LEU A 151 7.85 -11.14 11.70
N SER A 152 8.05 -10.67 12.92
CA SER A 152 7.42 -9.43 13.42
C SER A 152 8.47 -8.39 13.74
N LEU A 153 8.26 -7.18 13.21
CA LEU A 153 9.00 -6.00 13.65
C LEU A 153 8.27 -5.42 14.87
N THR A 154 8.98 -5.26 15.98
CA THR A 154 8.40 -4.75 17.25
C THR A 154 8.87 -3.33 17.58
N GLY A 155 10.02 -2.91 17.03
CA GLY A 155 10.58 -1.58 17.24
C GLY A 155 9.83 -0.50 16.45
N ASN A 156 9.03 0.31 17.14
CA ASN A 156 8.43 1.51 16.55
C ASN A 156 9.43 2.67 16.56
N ILE A 157 10.01 2.95 15.39
CA ILE A 157 10.97 4.05 15.23
C ILE A 157 10.33 5.38 14.84
N ARG A 158 9.07 5.38 14.37
CA ARG A 158 8.36 6.58 13.91
C ARG A 158 7.81 7.40 15.08
N CYS A 159 7.36 6.72 16.13
CA CYS A 159 6.81 7.31 17.34
C CYS A 159 7.82 7.25 18.49
N ALA A 160 9.12 7.48 18.22
CA ALA A 160 10.18 7.38 19.21
C ALA A 160 10.07 8.45 20.35
N GLY A 161 9.15 9.41 20.25
CA GLY A 161 8.85 10.39 21.30
C GLY A 161 7.56 10.09 22.08
N GLN A 162 7.54 10.37 23.38
CA GLN A 162 6.37 10.20 24.26
C GLN A 162 5.42 11.41 24.21
N THR A 163 5.00 11.81 23.01
CA THR A 163 3.93 12.82 22.90
C THR A 163 2.56 12.16 23.09
N GLU A 164 1.57 12.89 23.60
CA GLU A 164 0.19 12.38 23.72
C GLU A 164 -0.34 11.83 22.39
N HIS A 165 0.02 12.49 21.28
CA HIS A 165 -0.32 12.04 19.92
C HIS A 165 0.26 10.67 19.59
N ASN A 166 1.55 10.45 19.88
CA ASN A 166 2.21 9.18 19.63
C ASN A 166 1.64 8.04 20.49
N ILE A 167 1.31 8.33 21.75
CA ILE A 167 0.66 7.38 22.67
C ILE A 167 -0.74 7.03 22.15
N CYS A 168 -1.53 8.02 21.75
CA CYS A 168 -2.86 7.82 21.17
C CYS A 168 -2.79 6.94 19.91
N LEU A 169 -1.90 7.26 18.97
CA LEU A 169 -1.68 6.46 17.75
C LEU A 169 -1.27 5.02 18.05
N LEU A 170 -0.40 4.82 19.05
CA LEU A 170 0.03 3.49 19.49
C LEU A 170 -1.13 2.69 20.09
N ASN A 171 -1.98 3.32 20.88
CA ASN A 171 -3.15 2.70 21.51
C ASN A 171 -4.20 2.30 20.45
N ILE A 172 -4.51 3.20 19.51
CA ILE A 172 -5.39 2.92 18.37
C ILE A 172 -4.82 1.74 17.56
N GLY A 173 -3.54 1.82 17.19
CA GLY A 173 -2.88 0.78 16.41
C GLY A 173 -2.78 -0.56 17.13
N SER A 174 -2.74 -0.57 18.47
CA SER A 174 -2.65 -1.82 19.26
C SER A 174 -4.01 -2.34 19.70
N ARG A 175 -5.11 -1.61 19.41
CA ARG A 175 -6.46 -1.85 19.92
C ARG A 175 -6.53 -1.86 21.46
N ASN A 176 -5.66 -1.09 22.10
CA ASN A 176 -5.65 -0.89 23.54
C ASN A 176 -6.45 0.38 23.88
N LEU A 177 -7.73 0.38 23.53
CA LEU A 177 -8.63 1.51 23.76
C LEU A 177 -9.67 1.12 24.81
N PRO A 178 -10.03 2.01 25.74
CA PRO A 178 -11.09 1.75 26.70
C PRO A 178 -12.43 1.60 25.96
N GLU A 179 -13.26 0.65 26.40
CA GLU A 179 -14.63 0.54 25.92
C GLU A 179 -15.44 1.75 26.42
N ILE A 180 -16.12 2.42 25.48
CA ILE A 180 -16.96 3.57 25.80
C ILE A 180 -18.39 3.07 26.00
N SER A 181 -18.88 3.19 27.24
CA SER A 181 -20.22 2.71 27.61
C SER A 181 -21.30 3.38 26.74
N GLY A 182 -22.15 2.57 26.10
CA GLY A 182 -23.25 3.04 25.26
C GLY A 182 -22.91 3.30 23.78
N LEU A 183 -21.65 3.10 23.37
CA LEU A 183 -21.23 3.17 21.96
C LEU A 183 -20.87 1.80 21.39
N PRO A 184 -20.88 1.64 20.05
CA PRO A 184 -20.35 0.44 19.39
C PRO A 184 -18.90 0.14 19.79
N CYS A 185 -18.54 -1.14 19.83
CA CYS A 185 -17.20 -1.61 20.25
C CYS A 185 -16.05 -1.18 19.32
N ASP A 186 -16.35 -0.63 18.14
CA ASP A 186 -15.39 -0.05 17.20
C ASP A 186 -15.31 1.48 17.28
N SER A 187 -15.95 2.09 18.28
CA SER A 187 -15.85 3.52 18.55
C SER A 187 -14.53 3.87 19.20
N ILE A 188 -13.97 5.01 18.79
CA ILE A 188 -12.74 5.57 19.36
C ILE A 188 -13.02 6.99 19.83
N GLU A 189 -12.50 7.36 21.00
CA GLU A 189 -12.52 8.74 21.45
C GLU A 189 -11.33 9.48 20.83
N ILE A 190 -11.61 10.58 20.14
CA ILE A 190 -10.58 11.44 19.56
C ILE A 190 -10.32 12.58 20.57
N PRO A 191 -9.07 12.79 21.01
CA PRO A 191 -8.75 13.88 21.92
C PRO A 191 -9.16 15.23 21.31
N GLN A 192 -9.80 16.10 22.09
CA GLN A 192 -10.32 17.40 21.62
C GLN A 192 -9.24 18.27 20.96
N GLN A 193 -8.00 18.20 21.45
CA GLN A 193 -6.85 18.89 20.86
C GLN A 193 -6.48 18.42 19.43
N MET A 194 -7.06 17.32 18.95
CA MET A 194 -6.88 16.81 17.58
C MET A 194 -8.10 17.07 16.68
N VAL A 195 -9.16 17.69 17.22
CA VAL A 195 -10.38 18.00 16.48
C VAL A 195 -10.31 19.45 16.00
N VAL A 196 -10.67 19.66 14.74
CA VAL A 196 -10.85 21.00 14.16
C VAL A 196 -12.31 21.10 13.75
N GLU A 197 -13.05 22.02 14.39
CA GLU A 197 -14.46 22.30 14.06
C GLU A 197 -14.60 23.31 12.91
N GLU A 198 -13.56 24.11 12.67
CA GLU A 198 -13.48 25.11 11.62
C GLU A 198 -13.09 24.51 10.25
N ASN A 199 -12.98 25.36 9.23
CA ASN A 199 -12.55 24.93 7.91
C ASN A 199 -11.12 24.37 7.94
N LEU A 200 -10.99 23.05 7.77
CA LEU A 200 -9.71 22.34 7.82
C LEU A 200 -8.66 22.91 6.86
N ILE A 201 -9.07 23.45 5.70
CA ILE A 201 -8.15 24.08 4.75
C ILE A 201 -7.53 25.33 5.36
N GLU A 202 -8.33 26.16 6.01
CA GLU A 202 -7.89 27.42 6.63
C GLU A 202 -7.07 27.15 7.89
N ALA A 203 -7.45 26.14 8.66
CA ALA A 203 -6.69 25.70 9.83
C ALA A 203 -5.27 25.21 9.48
N ILE A 204 -5.09 24.57 8.32
CA ILE A 204 -3.79 24.00 7.89
C ILE A 204 -2.97 24.98 7.05
N TYR A 205 -3.62 25.68 6.11
CA TYR A 205 -2.95 26.49 5.09
C TYR A 205 -3.16 28.01 5.26
N SER A 206 -3.75 28.44 6.39
CA SER A 206 -4.19 29.82 6.66
C SER A 206 -5.33 30.30 5.74
N GLU A 207 -5.96 31.43 6.09
CA GLU A 207 -7.06 32.00 5.29
C GLU A 207 -6.59 32.43 3.89
N ASN A 208 -5.37 32.98 3.82
CA ASN A 208 -4.70 33.39 2.58
C ASN A 208 -3.45 32.53 2.33
N LEU A 209 -3.60 31.53 1.45
CA LEU A 209 -2.54 30.61 1.02
C LEU A 209 -1.30 31.30 0.43
N ASN A 210 -1.43 32.54 -0.06
CA ASN A 210 -0.33 33.27 -0.69
C ASN A 210 0.65 33.88 0.33
N ASP A 211 0.26 33.95 1.60
CA ASP A 211 1.13 34.44 2.68
C ASP A 211 2.14 33.36 3.12
N MET A 212 1.96 32.12 2.66
CA MET A 212 2.86 31.00 2.93
C MET A 212 3.87 30.79 1.79
N GLU A 213 5.11 30.50 2.17
CA GLU A 213 6.10 30.05 1.19
C GLU A 213 5.72 28.69 0.61
N VAL A 214 6.06 28.45 -0.67
CA VAL A 214 5.83 27.18 -1.36
C VAL A 214 6.39 25.98 -0.58
N GLN A 215 7.53 26.15 0.10
CA GLN A 215 8.12 25.10 0.93
C GLN A 215 7.29 24.76 2.16
N GLN A 216 6.54 25.71 2.71
CA GLN A 216 5.65 25.45 3.83
C GLN A 216 4.35 24.79 3.35
N LEU A 217 3.81 25.24 2.21
CA LEU A 217 2.65 24.59 1.57
C LEU A 217 2.94 23.11 1.27
N ALA A 218 4.12 22.82 0.71
CA ALA A 218 4.51 21.45 0.34
C ALA A 218 4.70 20.49 1.52
N LYS A 219 4.77 20.99 2.76
CA LYS A 219 4.92 20.16 3.98
C LYS A 219 3.60 19.65 4.54
N HIS A 220 2.48 20.17 4.05
CA HIS A 220 1.16 19.82 4.56
C HIS A 220 0.41 18.93 3.57
N VAL A 221 -0.36 17.98 4.11
CA VAL A 221 -1.23 17.09 3.33
C VAL A 221 -2.54 16.90 4.07
N ILE A 222 -3.66 16.98 3.34
CA ILE A 222 -4.98 16.66 3.84
C ILE A 222 -5.39 15.31 3.26
N LEU A 223 -5.78 14.38 4.14
CA LEU A 223 -6.27 13.07 3.75
C LEU A 223 -7.79 13.02 3.90
N SER A 224 -8.46 12.34 2.96
CA SER A 224 -9.91 12.13 3.00
C SER A 224 -10.24 10.67 2.78
N PRO A 225 -11.32 10.14 3.39
CA PRO A 225 -11.73 8.75 3.19
C PRO A 225 -12.24 8.46 1.77
N THR A 226 -12.70 9.48 1.02
CA THR A 226 -13.24 9.28 -0.32
C THR A 226 -12.53 10.13 -1.37
N ASN A 227 -12.36 9.57 -2.57
CA ASN A 227 -11.80 10.29 -3.71
C ASN A 227 -12.64 11.52 -4.10
N LYS A 228 -13.97 11.46 -3.91
CA LYS A 228 -14.87 12.59 -4.17
C LYS A 228 -14.49 13.78 -3.29
N ASN A 229 -14.42 13.57 -1.97
CA ASN A 229 -14.08 14.62 -1.02
C ASN A 229 -12.64 15.13 -1.24
N THR A 230 -11.69 14.23 -1.52
CA THR A 230 -10.32 14.62 -1.88
C THR A 230 -10.29 15.54 -3.11
N LEU A 231 -11.05 15.22 -4.16
CA LEU A 231 -11.12 16.03 -5.37
C LEU A 231 -11.80 17.38 -5.12
N GLU A 232 -12.85 17.42 -4.30
CA GLU A 232 -13.53 18.66 -3.92
C GLU A 232 -12.57 19.57 -3.12
N MET A 233 -11.88 19.04 -2.11
CA MET A 233 -10.89 19.80 -1.33
C MET A 233 -9.73 20.30 -2.20
N ASN A 234 -9.19 19.45 -3.08
CA ASN A 234 -8.12 19.85 -4.00
C ASN A 234 -8.55 21.00 -4.91
N ARG A 235 -9.79 20.98 -5.42
CA ARG A 235 -10.33 22.08 -6.23
C ARG A 235 -10.45 23.37 -5.41
N SER A 236 -10.94 23.28 -4.17
CA SER A 236 -11.05 24.44 -3.28
C SER A 236 -9.69 25.06 -2.97
N ILE A 237 -8.67 24.24 -2.70
CA ILE A 237 -7.29 24.71 -2.45
C ILE A 237 -6.73 25.38 -3.71
N ILE A 238 -6.85 24.74 -4.88
CA ILE A 238 -6.35 25.29 -6.15
C ILE A 238 -7.04 26.63 -6.48
N ALA A 239 -8.33 26.76 -6.20
CA ALA A 239 -9.09 28.00 -6.46
C ALA A 239 -8.64 29.18 -5.58
N LYS A 240 -8.04 28.92 -4.42
CA LYS A 240 -7.50 29.95 -3.52
C LYS A 240 -6.06 30.39 -3.87
N LEU A 241 -5.35 29.63 -4.72
CA LEU A 241 -3.99 29.99 -5.16
C LEU A 241 -4.04 31.07 -6.25
N GLN A 242 -3.20 32.10 -6.13
CA GLN A 242 -3.06 33.10 -7.18
C GLN A 242 -2.25 32.57 -8.37
N GLY A 243 -2.70 32.87 -9.59
CA GLY A 243 -1.96 32.58 -10.82
C GLY A 243 -2.84 32.05 -11.96
N CYS A 244 -2.22 31.81 -13.11
CA CYS A 244 -2.90 31.24 -14.27
C CYS A 244 -3.10 29.73 -14.09
N SER A 245 -4.33 29.25 -14.28
CA SER A 245 -4.63 27.82 -14.31
C SER A 245 -4.22 27.21 -15.66
N PHE A 246 -3.44 26.14 -15.64
CA PHE A 246 -3.10 25.36 -16.83
C PHE A 246 -3.73 23.97 -16.75
N ALA A 247 -4.50 23.61 -17.78
CA ALA A 247 -5.04 22.25 -17.92
C ALA A 247 -4.10 21.40 -18.77
N LYS A 248 -3.52 20.35 -18.19
CA LYS A 248 -2.70 19.37 -18.91
C LYS A 248 -3.50 18.08 -19.10
N LYS A 249 -3.88 17.77 -20.33
CA LYS A 249 -4.48 16.46 -20.67
C LYS A 249 -3.36 15.46 -20.93
N ILE A 250 -3.23 14.46 -20.06
CA ILE A 250 -2.32 13.34 -20.28
C ILE A 250 -3.13 12.23 -20.95
N VAL A 251 -2.77 11.89 -22.18
CA VAL A 251 -3.36 10.74 -22.90
C VAL A 251 -2.44 9.54 -22.68
N SER A 252 -2.89 8.58 -21.87
CA SER A 252 -2.20 7.29 -21.77
C SER A 252 -2.66 6.39 -22.92
N PHE A 253 -1.75 6.10 -23.86
CA PHE A 253 -1.99 5.07 -24.86
C PHE A 253 -1.82 3.69 -24.20
N THR A 254 -2.90 3.15 -23.64
CA THR A 254 -2.96 1.69 -23.44
C THR A 254 -3.23 1.09 -24.81
N SER A 255 -2.20 0.54 -25.46
CA SER A 255 -2.38 -0.23 -26.69
C SER A 255 -3.48 -1.29 -26.47
N PRO A 256 -4.45 -1.45 -27.39
CA PRO A 256 -5.42 -2.52 -27.29
C PRO A 256 -4.67 -3.84 -27.28
N ILE A 257 -4.97 -4.70 -26.30
CA ILE A 257 -4.56 -6.09 -26.29
C ILE A 257 -5.17 -6.72 -27.55
N ARG A 258 -4.32 -7.00 -28.56
CA ARG A 258 -4.59 -7.99 -29.60
C ARG A 258 -3.94 -9.29 -29.18
#